data_AF-A0A2M6YEK7-F1
#
_entry.id   AF-A0A2M6YEK7-F1
#
_cell.length_a   1.000
_cell.length_b   1.000
_cell.length_c   1.000
_cell.angle_alpha   90.00
_cell.angle_beta   90.00
_cell.angle_gamma   90.00
#
_symmetry.space_group_name_H-M   'P 1'
#
loop_
_entity.id
_entity.type
_entity.pdbx_description
1 polymer ?
#
loop_
_entity_poly.entity_id
_entity_poly.type
_entity_poly.pdbx_seq_one_letter_code
_entity_poly.pdbx_strand_id
1 'polypeptide(L)'
;MAKTKKEPKEVPHQQEGGSAKLQAIKLAMDQIEKQYGRGSIMRLGEKADARFKIDVIPSGSIALDLALGVGGLPRGRITEIYGPEASGKTSLALSVIAEAQKRGGQCAFVDAEH
;
A
#
# COMPACT_ATOMS: atom_id res chain seq x y z
N MET A 1 33.18 -45.80 -15.38
CA MET A 1 32.25 -44.89 -14.67
C MET A 1 32.03 -43.66 -15.54
N ALA A 2 30.90 -43.57 -16.24
CA ALA A 2 30.49 -42.35 -16.93
C ALA A 2 29.02 -42.10 -16.57
N LYS A 3 28.78 -41.09 -15.73
CA LYS A 3 27.45 -40.70 -15.28
C LYS A 3 26.81 -39.87 -16.39
N THR A 4 25.79 -40.41 -17.06
CA THR A 4 24.96 -39.67 -18.01
C THR A 4 24.15 -38.63 -17.24
N LYS A 5 24.41 -37.33 -17.49
CA LYS A 5 23.61 -36.22 -16.97
C LYS A 5 22.19 -36.34 -17.54
N LYS A 6 21.21 -36.43 -16.65
CA LYS A 6 19.79 -36.36 -16.98
C LYS A 6 19.44 -34.89 -17.21
N GLU A 7 19.10 -34.51 -18.44
CA GLU A 7 18.58 -33.18 -18.73
C GLU A 7 17.22 -32.97 -18.03
N PRO A 8 16.94 -31.77 -17.49
CA PRO A 8 15.64 -31.49 -16.91
C PRO A 8 14.59 -31.48 -18.02
N LYS A 9 13.58 -32.35 -17.91
CA LYS A 9 12.41 -32.33 -18.78
C LYS A 9 11.66 -31.02 -18.56
N GLU A 10 11.55 -30.19 -19.60
CA GLU A 10 10.62 -29.06 -19.63
C GLU A 10 9.19 -29.58 -19.37
N VAL A 11 8.56 -29.01 -18.35
CA VAL A 11 7.16 -29.31 -18.02
C VAL A 11 6.29 -28.49 -18.99
N PRO A 12 5.40 -29.09 -19.79
CA PRO A 12 4.59 -28.34 -20.74
C PRO A 12 3.63 -27.42 -20.00
N HIS A 13 3.73 -26.11 -20.24
CA HIS A 13 2.76 -25.14 -19.74
C HIS A 13 1.49 -25.22 -20.59
N GLN A 14 0.55 -26.09 -20.21
CA GLN A 14 -0.76 -26.17 -20.85
C GLN A 14 -1.55 -24.88 -20.59
N GLN A 15 -1.71 -24.08 -21.63
CA GLN A 15 -2.63 -22.94 -21.68
C GLN A 15 -4.06 -23.44 -21.88
N GLU A 16 -4.77 -23.72 -20.79
CA GLU A 16 -6.23 -23.93 -20.84
C GLU A 16 -6.94 -23.06 -19.78
N GLY A 17 -7.87 -22.21 -20.23
CA GLY A 17 -8.91 -21.65 -19.34
C GLY A 17 -8.74 -20.21 -18.83
N GLY A 18 -8.30 -19.25 -19.64
CA GLY A 18 -8.15 -17.84 -19.22
C GLY A 18 -9.41 -17.23 -18.55
N SER A 19 -10.62 -17.50 -19.08
CA SER A 19 -11.87 -16.93 -18.55
C SER A 19 -12.29 -17.52 -17.20
N ALA A 20 -12.32 -18.86 -17.08
CA ALA A 20 -12.69 -19.54 -15.84
C ALA A 20 -11.69 -19.25 -14.70
N LYS A 21 -10.39 -19.20 -15.02
CA LYS A 21 -9.34 -18.84 -14.07
C LYS A 21 -9.51 -17.41 -13.56
N LEU A 22 -9.80 -16.45 -14.45
CA LEU A 22 -10.05 -15.05 -14.07
C LEU A 22 -11.29 -14.89 -13.18
N GLN A 23 -12.37 -15.63 -13.46
CA GLN A 23 -13.57 -15.64 -12.62
C GLN A 23 -13.29 -16.21 -11.22
N ALA A 24 -12.56 -17.33 -11.14
CA ALA A 24 -12.16 -17.91 -9.86
C ALA A 24 -11.27 -16.96 -9.04
N ILE A 25 -10.33 -16.27 -9.68
CA ILE A 25 -9.50 -15.24 -9.04
C ILE A 25 -10.37 -14.12 -8.48
N LYS A 26 -11.33 -13.60 -9.27
CA LYS A 26 -12.22 -12.53 -8.83
C LYS A 26 -13.06 -12.93 -7.61
N LEU A 27 -13.66 -14.12 -7.65
CA LEU A 27 -14.42 -14.68 -6.53
C LEU A 27 -13.57 -14.82 -5.26
N ALA A 28 -12.32 -15.29 -5.39
CA ALA A 28 -11.41 -15.42 -4.28
C ALA A 28 -11.03 -14.03 -3.69
N MET A 29 -10.77 -13.05 -4.55
CA MET A 29 -10.51 -11.66 -4.10
C MET A 29 -11.71 -11.09 -3.34
N ASP A 30 -12.93 -11.26 -3.85
CA ASP A 30 -14.17 -10.80 -3.20
C ASP A 30 -14.38 -11.49 -1.83
N GLN A 31 -14.06 -12.79 -1.72
CA GLN A 31 -14.14 -13.52 -0.45
C GLN A 31 -13.14 -13.01 0.59
N ILE A 32 -11.90 -12.72 0.18
CA ILE A 32 -10.85 -12.18 1.06
C ILE A 32 -11.27 -10.81 1.57
N GLU A 33 -11.74 -9.91 0.70
CA GLU A 33 -12.20 -8.58 1.13
C GLU A 33 -13.38 -8.64 2.10
N LYS A 34 -14.31 -9.59 1.90
CA LYS A 34 -15.46 -9.76 2.79
C LYS A 34 -15.05 -10.25 4.19
N GLN A 35 -14.04 -11.11 4.27
CA GLN A 35 -13.56 -11.68 5.54
C GLN A 35 -12.63 -10.75 6.30
N TYR A 36 -11.70 -10.10 5.61
CA TYR A 36 -10.59 -9.34 6.24
C TYR A 36 -10.75 -7.83 6.12
N GLY A 37 -11.82 -7.37 5.46
CA GLY A 37 -12.07 -5.97 5.19
C GLY A 37 -11.49 -5.52 3.86
N ARG A 38 -11.99 -4.39 3.36
CA ARG A 38 -11.61 -3.87 2.05
C ARG A 38 -10.16 -3.38 2.02
N GLY A 39 -9.49 -3.57 0.89
CA GLY A 39 -8.06 -3.28 0.73
C GLY A 39 -7.14 -4.36 1.34
N SER A 40 -7.69 -5.48 1.83
CA SER A 40 -6.89 -6.64 2.25
C SER A 40 -6.18 -7.33 1.08
N ILE A 41 -6.70 -7.18 -0.14
CA ILE A 41 -6.08 -7.64 -1.38
C ILE A 41 -6.46 -6.69 -2.51
N MET A 42 -5.52 -6.32 -3.35
CA MET A 42 -5.72 -5.39 -4.47
C MET A 42 -4.67 -5.64 -5.55
N ARG A 43 -4.92 -5.17 -6.78
CA ARG A 43 -3.90 -5.23 -7.84
C ARG A 43 -2.97 -4.03 -7.72
N LEU A 44 -1.67 -4.27 -7.91
CA LEU A 44 -0.71 -3.16 -7.97
C LEU A 44 -1.04 -2.24 -9.16
N GLY A 45 -1.12 -0.94 -8.91
CA GLY A 45 -1.51 0.06 -9.91
C GLY A 45 -3.02 0.20 -10.10
N GLU A 46 -3.84 -0.60 -9.41
CA GLU A 46 -5.26 -0.33 -9.28
C GLU A 46 -5.43 0.98 -8.51
N LYS A 47 -6.19 1.91 -9.09
CA LYS A 47 -6.50 3.16 -8.39
C LYS A 47 -7.27 2.80 -7.14
N ALA A 48 -6.89 3.40 -6.00
CA ALA A 48 -7.69 3.34 -4.79
C ALA A 48 -9.13 3.69 -5.16
N ASP A 49 -10.03 2.73 -4.96
CA ASP A 49 -11.41 2.81 -5.42
C ASP A 49 -12.02 4.10 -4.85
N ALA A 50 -12.47 5.03 -5.69
CA ALA A 50 -12.95 6.37 -5.28
C ALA A 50 -14.14 6.32 -4.30
N ARG A 51 -14.70 5.13 -4.11
CA ARG A 51 -15.73 4.79 -3.12
C ARG A 51 -15.19 4.71 -1.70
N PHE A 52 -13.88 4.57 -1.50
CA PHE A 52 -13.21 4.70 -0.20
C PHE A 52 -12.89 6.16 0.10
N LYS A 53 -13.90 6.89 0.57
CA LYS A 53 -13.68 8.19 1.21
C LYS A 53 -13.01 7.98 2.56
N ILE A 54 -11.69 7.89 2.54
CA ILE A 54 -10.86 7.94 3.75
C ILE A 54 -10.56 9.41 4.02
N ASP A 55 -10.78 9.87 5.24
CA ASP A 55 -10.35 11.22 5.64
C ASP A 55 -8.82 11.24 5.73
N VAL A 56 -8.19 12.28 5.19
CA VAL A 56 -6.73 12.36 5.03
C VAL A 56 -6.18 13.71 5.49
N ILE A 57 -4.96 13.70 5.99
CA ILE A 57 -4.14 14.90 6.23
C ILE A 57 -3.06 14.94 5.14
N PRO A 58 -2.95 16.01 4.34
CA PRO A 58 -1.87 16.14 3.36
C PRO A 58 -0.51 16.08 4.04
N SER A 59 0.47 15.54 3.33
CA SER A 59 1.85 15.50 3.82
C SER A 59 2.58 16.84 3.70
N GLY A 60 2.03 17.77 2.92
CA GLY A 60 2.71 19.01 2.49
C GLY A 60 3.59 18.81 1.26
N SER A 61 3.68 17.60 0.72
CA SER A 61 4.32 17.28 -0.56
C SER A 61 3.30 16.71 -1.55
N ILE A 62 3.02 17.47 -2.61
CA ILE A 62 2.06 17.07 -3.66
C ILE A 62 2.46 15.73 -4.29
N ALA A 63 3.76 15.50 -4.49
CA ALA A 63 4.27 14.27 -5.08
C ALA A 63 4.00 13.06 -4.17
N LEU A 64 4.18 13.21 -2.85
CA LEU A 64 3.92 12.15 -1.89
C LEU A 64 2.42 11.89 -1.75
N ASP A 65 1.60 12.93 -1.66
CA ASP A 65 0.14 12.80 -1.55
C ASP A 65 -0.46 12.06 -2.76
N LEU A 66 0.07 12.32 -3.96
CA LEU A 66 -0.29 11.60 -5.17
C LEU A 66 0.18 10.13 -5.12
N ALA A 67 1.41 9.89 -4.69
CA ALA A 67 1.98 8.54 -4.59
C ALA A 67 1.23 7.66 -3.57
N LEU A 68 0.72 8.25 -2.49
CA LEU A 68 -0.14 7.56 -1.51
C LEU A 68 -1.49 7.13 -2.10
N GLY A 69 -1.88 7.67 -3.26
CA GLY A 69 -3.10 7.31 -3.98
C GLY A 69 -4.41 7.82 -3.36
N VAL A 70 -4.41 8.10 -2.06
CA VAL A 70 -5.55 8.65 -1.30
C VAL A 70 -5.46 10.15 -1.05
N GLY A 71 -4.36 10.80 -1.47
CA GLY A 71 -4.18 12.26 -1.36
C GLY A 71 -3.60 12.76 -0.04
N GLY A 72 -3.06 11.88 0.79
CA GLY A 72 -2.42 12.23 2.07
C GLY A 72 -2.35 11.06 3.04
N LEU A 73 -1.97 11.33 4.28
CA LEU A 73 -1.91 10.33 5.35
C LEU A 73 -3.34 10.02 5.85
N PRO A 74 -3.75 8.73 5.90
CA PRO A 74 -5.09 8.34 6.30
C PRO A 74 -5.32 8.54 7.80
N ARG A 75 -6.41 9.24 8.14
CA ARG A 75 -6.80 9.44 9.54
C ARG A 75 -7.38 8.17 10.15
N GLY A 76 -7.22 8.04 11.48
CA GLY A 76 -7.65 6.85 12.21
C GLY A 76 -6.83 5.60 11.89
N ARG A 77 -5.64 5.77 11.29
CA ARG A 77 -4.69 4.71 10.95
C ARG A 77 -3.31 5.07 11.47
N ILE A 78 -2.49 4.05 11.65
CA ILE A 78 -1.07 4.20 11.98
C ILE A 78 -0.31 4.34 10.66
N THR A 79 0.61 5.31 10.60
CA THR A 79 1.54 5.49 9.48
C THR A 79 2.96 5.49 10.03
N GLU A 80 3.84 4.72 9.42
CA GLU A 80 5.25 4.64 9.79
C GLU A 80 6.10 5.36 8.73
N ILE A 81 6.96 6.27 9.18
CA ILE A 81 7.94 6.97 8.35
C ILE A 81 9.32 6.57 8.87
N TYR A 82 10.05 5.77 8.10
CA TYR A 82 11.37 5.27 8.47
C TYR A 82 12.44 5.66 7.44
N GLY A 83 13.71 5.63 7.85
CA GLY A 83 14.82 5.97 6.98
C GLY A 83 16.06 6.43 7.76
N PRO A 84 17.20 6.65 7.06
CA PRO A 84 18.46 7.07 7.67
C PRO A 84 18.36 8.34 8.51
N GLU A 85 19.33 8.57 9.39
CA GLU A 85 19.50 9.88 10.04
C GLU A 85 19.59 10.99 8.99
N ALA A 86 19.07 12.18 9.30
CA ALA A 86 18.99 13.32 8.38
C ALA A 86 18.18 13.09 7.08
N SER A 87 17.44 11.99 6.92
CA SER A 87 16.60 11.74 5.74
C SER A 87 15.31 12.58 5.67
N GLY A 88 15.04 13.40 6.69
CA GLY A 88 13.86 14.28 6.76
C GLY A 88 12.62 13.66 7.40
N LYS A 89 12.73 12.56 8.16
CA LYS A 89 11.60 11.94 8.87
C LYS A 89 10.83 12.92 9.76
N THR A 90 11.54 13.57 10.69
CA THR A 90 10.97 14.57 11.60
C THR A 90 10.45 15.78 10.84
N SER A 91 11.16 16.22 9.79
CA SER A 91 10.71 17.32 8.92
C SER A 91 9.38 17.00 8.22
N LEU A 92 9.23 15.78 7.71
CA LEU A 92 7.98 15.32 7.09
C LEU A 92 6.85 15.22 8.11
N ALA A 93 7.12 14.68 9.30
CA ALA A 93 6.15 14.61 10.38
C ALA A 93 5.67 16.00 10.83
N LEU A 94 6.58 16.97 10.97
CA LEU A 94 6.25 18.36 11.28
C LEU A 94 5.45 19.03 10.15
N SER A 95 5.75 18.71 8.89
CA SER A 95 4.97 19.17 7.74
C SER A 95 3.51 18.67 7.77
N VAL A 96 3.31 17.38 8.08
CA VAL A 96 1.96 16.80 8.30
C VAL A 96 1.24 17.51 9.46
N ILE A 97 1.94 17.78 10.57
CA ILE A 97 1.39 18.51 11.71
C ILE A 97 0.95 19.92 11.30
N ALA A 98 1.75 20.63 10.52
CA ALA A 98 1.41 21.95 10.02
C ALA A 98 0.15 21.92 9.13
N GLU A 99 0.02 20.92 8.24
CA GLU A 99 -1.18 20.73 7.42
C GLU A 99 -2.43 20.40 8.24
N ALA A 100 -2.30 19.58 9.30
CA ALA A 100 -3.39 19.32 10.24
C ALA A 100 -3.82 20.59 11.00
N GLN A 101 -2.85 21.38 11.48
CA GLN A 101 -3.11 22.63 12.20
C GLN A 101 -3.78 23.69 11.31
N LYS A 102 -3.35 23.85 10.05
CA LYS A 102 -4.01 24.74 9.07
C LYS A 102 -5.49 24.41 8.86
N ARG A 103 -5.86 23.14 9.05
CA ARG A 103 -7.23 22.63 8.95
C ARG A 103 -7.99 22.68 10.28
N GLY A 104 -7.46 23.37 11.29
CA GLY A 104 -8.05 23.51 12.62
C GLY A 104 -7.86 22.30 13.53
N GLY A 105 -6.99 21.35 13.16
CA GLY A 105 -6.67 20.19 13.98
C GLY A 105 -5.73 20.51 15.14
N GLN A 106 -5.84 19.72 16.21
CA GLN A 106 -4.86 19.71 17.30
C GLN A 106 -3.91 18.53 17.12
N CYS A 107 -2.63 18.75 17.38
CA CYS A 107 -1.57 17.76 17.19
C CYS A 107 -0.79 17.60 18.50
N ALA A 108 -0.35 16.37 18.77
CA ALA A 108 0.60 16.06 19.82
C ALA A 108 1.89 15.55 19.18
N PHE A 109 3.03 16.01 19.69
CA PHE A 109 4.35 15.50 19.32
C PHE A 109 4.95 14.85 20.56
N VAL A 110 5.21 13.55 20.49
CA VAL A 110 5.86 12.79 21.57
C VAL A 110 7.30 12.58 21.14
N ASP A 111 8.19 13.41 21.67
CA ASP A 111 9.62 13.25 21.45
C ASP A 111 10.17 12.20 22.42
N ALA A 112 10.75 11.14 21.86
CA ALA A 112 11.45 10.10 22.60
C ALA A 112 12.94 10.02 22.22
N GLU A 113 13.40 10.90 21.32
CA GLU A 113 14.83 11.03 21.02
C GLU A 113 15.57 11.76 22.16
N HIS A 114 14.83 12.44 23.04
CA HIS A 114 15.29 13.18 24.22
C HIS A 114 14.45 12.84 25.45
#